data_AF-A0A1J4XAV7-F1
#
_entry.id   AF-A0A1J4XAV7-F1
#
_cell.length_a   1.000
_cell.length_b   1.000
_cell.length_c   1.000
_cell.angle_alpha   90.00
_cell.angle_beta   90.00
_cell.angle_gamma   90.00
#
_symmetry.space_group_name_H-M   'P 1'
#
loop_
_entity.id
_entity.type
_entity.pdbx_description
1 polymer ?
#
loop_
_entity_poly.entity_id
_entity_poly.type
_entity_poly.pdbx_seq_one_letter_code
_entity_poly.pdbx_strand_id
1 'polypeptide(L)' 'MPSSNWLDTLRRWRQLPEVEQRSRRWRMIPTSVSQSMAFSGEPVDVAMLEETHAQVQPPWFAHSSEITTPSGD' A
#
# COMPACT_ATOMS: atom_id res chain seq x y z
N MET A 1 -16.90 18.29 -15.17
CA MET A 1 -16.22 17.33 -14.27
C MET A 1 -17.11 17.18 -13.05
N PRO A 2 -17.69 16.01 -12.72
CA PRO A 2 -18.39 15.92 -11.45
C PRO A 2 -17.31 16.17 -10.39
N SER A 3 -17.52 17.19 -9.55
CA SER A 3 -16.73 17.41 -8.35
C SER A 3 -16.99 16.22 -7.43
N SER A 4 -16.32 15.09 -7.69
CA SER A 4 -16.14 14.04 -6.70
C SER A 4 -15.74 14.77 -5.43
N ASN A 5 -16.63 14.76 -4.45
CA ASN A 5 -16.45 15.54 -3.24
C ASN A 5 -15.24 14.98 -2.51
N TRP A 6 -14.07 15.52 -2.80
CA TRP A 6 -12.78 15.05 -2.30
C TRP A 6 -12.79 14.98 -0.76
N LEU A 7 -13.58 15.86 -0.13
CA LEU A 7 -13.81 15.86 1.30
C LEU A 7 -14.58 14.61 1.76
N ASP A 8 -15.60 14.16 1.02
CA ASP A 8 -16.31 12.93 1.33
C ASP A 8 -15.45 11.69 1.06
N THR A 9 -14.63 11.70 0.01
CA THR A 9 -13.64 10.63 -0.23
C THR A 9 -12.67 10.52 0.93
N LEU A 10 -12.15 11.65 1.41
CA LEU A 10 -11.23 11.70 2.55
C LEU A 10 -11.91 11.29 3.86
N ARG A 11 -13.16 11.68 4.10
CA ARG A 11 -13.94 11.22 5.25
C ARG A 11 -14.14 9.71 5.23
N ARG A 12 -14.58 9.15 4.09
CA ARG A 12 -14.74 7.70 3.92
C ARG A 12 -13.42 6.96 4.13
N TRP A 13 -12.32 7.50 3.60
CA TRP A 13 -10.98 6.92 3.81
C TRP A 13 -10.59 6.88 5.29
N ARG A 14 -10.82 7.97 6.03
CA ARG A 14 -10.50 8.05 7.47
C ARG A 14 -11.35 7.11 8.34
N GLN A 15 -12.53 6.74 7.86
CA GLN A 15 -13.43 5.81 8.54
C GLN A 15 -13.06 4.33 8.32
N LEU A 16 -12.16 4.03 7.37
CA LEU A 16 -11.73 2.66 7.14
C LEU A 16 -10.91 2.13 8.32
N PRO A 17 -11.00 0.83 8.65
CA PRO A 17 -10.09 0.19 9.59
C PRO A 17 -8.62 0.40 9.19
N GLU A 18 -7.72 0.52 10.15
CA GLU A 18 -6.29 0.75 9.87
C GLU A 18 -5.68 -0.33 8.96
N VAL A 19 -6.10 -1.59 9.16
CA VAL A 19 -5.69 -2.72 8.31
C VAL A 19 -6.07 -2.46 6.86
N GLU A 20 -7.30 -2.00 6.63
CA GLU A 20 -7.79 -1.72 5.29
C GLU A 20 -7.11 -0.49 4.67
N GLN A 21 -6.91 0.58 5.45
CA GLN A 21 -6.13 1.74 5.00
C GLN A 21 -4.72 1.33 4.58
N ARG A 22 -4.08 0.44 5.33
CA ARG A 22 -2.73 -0.05 5.08
C ARG A 22 -2.68 -0.93 3.83
N SER A 23 -3.60 -1.87 3.68
CA SER A 23 -3.72 -2.69 2.47
C SER A 23 -3.97 -1.84 1.23
N ARG A 24 -4.85 -0.83 1.32
CA ARG A 24 -5.11 0.10 0.21
C ARG A 24 -3.88 0.92 -0.14
N ARG A 25 -3.16 1.47 0.85
CA ARG A 25 -1.91 2.23 0.61
C ARG A 25 -0.87 1.39 -0.10
N TRP A 26 -0.69 0.13 0.30
CA TRP A 26 0.25 -0.78 -0.35
C TRP A 26 -0.10 -1.05 -1.80
N ARG A 27 -1.36 -1.37 -2.11
CA ARG A 27 -1.80 -1.55 -3.50
C ARG A 27 -1.57 -0.32 -4.39
N MET A 28 -1.54 0.88 -3.81
CA MET A 28 -1.34 2.14 -4.56
C MET A 28 0.13 2.47 -4.84
N ILE A 29 1.08 1.75 -4.25
CA ILE A 29 2.52 2.05 -4.39
C ILE A 29 2.96 2.09 -5.87
N PRO A 30 2.66 1.08 -6.73
CA PRO A 30 3.09 1.11 -8.13
C PRO A 30 2.66 2.37 -8.87
N THR A 31 1.38 2.75 -8.75
CA THR A 31 0.85 3.95 -9.38
C THR A 31 1.47 5.23 -8.83
N SER A 32 1.64 5.31 -7.50
CA SER A 32 2.25 6.49 -6.85
C SER A 32 3.71 6.68 -7.28
N VAL A 33 4.48 5.59 -7.40
CA VAL A 33 5.87 5.64 -7.86
C VAL A 33 5.92 6.03 -9.33
N SER A 34 5.12 5.42 -10.21
CA SER A 34 5.07 5.78 -11.63
C SER A 34 4.76 7.27 -11.83
N GLN A 35 3.79 7.82 -11.11
CA GLN A 35 3.46 9.26 -11.17
C GLN A 35 4.60 10.14 -10.66
N SER A 36 5.24 9.77 -9.54
CA SER A 36 6.37 10.52 -8.98
C SER A 36 7.58 10.52 -9.93
N MET A 37 7.86 9.40 -10.59
CA MET A 37 8.96 9.26 -11.53
C MET A 37 8.68 10.03 -12.83
N ALA A 38 7.45 9.97 -13.35
CA ALA A 38 7.02 10.79 -14.48
C ALA A 38 7.14 12.30 -14.17
N PHE A 39 6.78 12.73 -12.96
CA PHE A 39 6.96 14.12 -12.52
C PHE A 39 8.44 14.53 -12.50
N SER A 40 9.34 13.63 -12.14
CA SER A 40 10.80 13.84 -12.17
C SER A 40 11.41 13.80 -13.58
N GLY A 41 10.62 13.54 -14.62
CA GLY A 41 11.09 13.44 -16.01
C GLY A 41 11.59 12.05 -16.41
N GLU A 42 11.45 11.05 -15.54
CA GLU A 42 11.88 9.67 -15.77
C GLU A 42 10.69 8.71 -15.70
N PRO A 43 9.76 8.71 -16.66
CA PRO A 43 8.57 7.87 -16.58
C PRO A 43 8.95 6.38 -16.58
N VAL A 44 8.32 5.62 -15.67
CA VAL A 44 8.47 4.17 -15.56
C VAL A 44 7.14 3.47 -15.79
N ASP A 45 7.20 2.29 -16.41
CA ASP A 45 6.00 1.49 -16.70
C ASP A 45 5.37 0.98 -15.40
N VAL A 46 4.08 1.29 -15.22
CA VAL A 46 3.31 0.86 -14.06
C VAL A 46 3.13 -0.66 -14.03
N ALA A 47 3.04 -1.33 -15.18
CA ALA A 47 2.85 -2.79 -15.24
C ALA A 47 4.08 -3.52 -14.68
N MET A 48 5.28 -3.07 -15.03
CA MET A 48 6.54 -3.56 -14.47
C MET A 48 6.60 -3.36 -12.95
N LEU A 49 6.16 -2.20 -12.44
CA LEU A 49 6.10 -1.93 -11.01
C LEU A 49 5.08 -2.82 -10.29
N GLU A 50 3.93 -3.09 -10.90
CA GLU A 50 2.91 -4.01 -10.36
C GLU A 50 3.43 -5.44 -10.25
N GLU A 51 4.11 -5.94 -11.30
CA GLU A 51 4.73 -7.27 -11.31
C GLU A 51 5.81 -7.38 -10.23
N THR A 52 6.66 -6.37 -10.10
CA THR A 52 7.70 -6.31 -9.06
C THR A 52 7.06 -6.28 -7.66
N HIS A 53 6.04 -5.43 -7.48
CA HIS A 53 5.36 -5.26 -6.21
C HIS A 53 4.60 -6.51 -5.76
N ALA A 54 4.04 -7.29 -6.69
CA ALA A 54 3.36 -8.55 -6.39
C ALA A 54 4.30 -9.63 -5.79
N GLN A 55 5.60 -9.54 -6.07
CA GLN A 55 6.61 -10.46 -5.54
C GLN A 55 7.09 -10.06 -4.13
N VAL A 56 6.78 -8.85 -3.67
CA VAL A 56 7.20 -8.32 -2.37
C VAL A 56 6.10 -8.50 -1.34
N GLN A 57 6.42 -9.17 -0.23
CA GLN A 57 5.49 -9.25 0.90
C GLN A 57 5.35 -7.90 1.59
N PRO A 58 4.13 -7.50 1.99
CA PRO A 58 3.95 -6.28 2.76
C PRO A 58 4.66 -6.38 4.12
N PRO A 59 5.28 -5.30 4.62
CA PRO A 59 6.20 -5.34 5.77
C PRO A 59 5.55 -5.74 7.10
N TRP A 60 4.22 -5.67 7.19
CA TRP A 60 3.48 -6.08 8.40
C TRP A 60 3.10 -7.56 8.43
N PHE A 61 3.42 -8.35 7.41
CA PHE A 61 3.25 -9.81 7.43
C PHE A 61 4.45 -10.54 8.07
N ALA A 62 5.61 -9.90 8.16
CA ALA A 62 6.85 -10.53 8.64
C ALA A 62 6.93 -10.78 10.15
N HIS A 63 5.93 -10.40 10.96
CA HIS A 63 6.02 -10.40 12.44
C HIS A 63 5.24 -11.53 13.14
N SER A 64 4.74 -12.54 12.42
CA SER A 64 3.88 -13.58 13.01
C SER A 64 4.58 -14.85 13.49
N SER A 65 5.91 -14.96 13.37
CA SER A 65 6.60 -16.26 13.54
C SER A 65 7.51 -16.43 14.77
N GLU A 66 7.64 -15.43 15.66
CA GLU A 66 8.62 -15.51 16.78
C GLU A 66 8.00 -15.41 18.18
N ILE A 67 6.85 -16.03 18.42
CA ILE A 67 6.41 -16.31 19.80
C ILE A 67 6.23 -17.82 19.97
N THR A 68 7.34 -18.55 19.94
CA THR A 68 7.42 -19.87 20.58
C THR A 68 8.25 -19.70 21.84
N THR A 69 7.58 -19.41 22.95
CA THR A 69 8.19 -19.49 24.29
C THR A 69 8.46 -20.97 24.56
N PRO A 70 9.71 -21.42 24.83
CA PRO A 70 9.91 -22.74 25.39
C PRO A 70 9.37 -22.71 26.83
N SER A 71 8.31 -23.48 27.06
CA SER A 71 7.79 -23.79 28.40
C SER A 71 8.46 -25.06 28.89
N GLY A 72 8.93 -25.04 30.14
CA GLY A 72 9.44 -26.22 30.87
C GLY A 72 10.70 -25.87 31.66
N ASP A 73 10.86 -26.22 32.92
CA ASP A 73 9.98 -26.78 33.96
C ASP A 73 10.68 -26.45 35.30
#